data_AF-A0A5C7C6Y9-F1
#
_entry.id   AF-A0A5C7C6Y9-F1
#
_cell.length_a   1.000
_cell.length_b   1.000
_cell.length_c   1.000
_cell.angle_alpha   90.00
_cell.angle_beta   90.00
_cell.angle_gamma   90.00
#
_symmetry.space_group_name_H-M   'P 1'
#
loop_
_entity.id
_entity.type
_entity.pdbx_description
1 polymer ?
#
loop_
_entity_poly.entity_id
_entity_poly.type
_entity_poly.pdbx_seq_one_letter_code
_entity_poly.pdbx_strand_id
1 'polypeptide(L)'
;MILMKNEMLNAFDALVPHCEVSAALCDAASKGFLDIPLDLHSICTRIGLPQARAADIERSLIAGQAYGVFKQSTPLTWVINDYNLASSLAPLLLGVRLYLSRAKHIYAARQQVIMQVHDELPILAAEQPRELMELHAEIERVSLEQMIDKYRDMLSKNLSENAWQKFFDQNIFILTMLFCGPVHLVCSQFHAQPSGITGKGAQIGDYLFRGMGQALAIVEIKKPDTPLIQKREYRSGGGVHAPDSELSGAVSQILYQRHSLQSAWSIHRENGELSNTRPDNTRCVIIAGTLPIETKILRSFETFRCAHTNVEIITFDELLHKLELLLNILSPTDILEPKRKIKL
;
A
#
# COMPACT_ATOMS: atom_id res chain seq x y z
N MET A 1 -29.84 -1.26 29.60
CA MET A 1 -29.20 -2.33 28.81
C MET A 1 -28.30 -1.82 27.69
N ILE A 2 -28.73 -0.83 26.87
CA ILE A 2 -27.89 -0.23 25.81
C ILE A 2 -26.72 0.59 26.40
N LEU A 3 -26.97 1.42 27.43
CA LEU A 3 -25.93 2.23 28.08
C LEU A 3 -24.81 1.40 28.73
N MET A 4 -25.18 0.38 29.52
CA MET A 4 -24.22 -0.56 30.16
C MET A 4 -23.36 -1.31 29.14
N LYS A 5 -23.88 -1.53 27.93
CA LYS A 5 -23.11 -2.18 26.84
C LYS A 5 -22.04 -1.25 26.27
N ASN A 6 -22.34 0.05 26.17
CA ASN A 6 -21.37 1.07 25.74
C ASN A 6 -20.28 1.32 26.80
N GLU A 7 -20.63 1.35 28.08
CA GLU A 7 -19.65 1.50 29.17
C GLU A 7 -18.67 0.33 29.23
N MET A 8 -19.19 -0.91 29.08
CA MET A 8 -18.37 -2.11 29.01
C MET A 8 -17.46 -2.11 27.77
N LEU A 9 -17.96 -1.73 26.60
CA LEU A 9 -17.18 -1.65 25.36
C LEU A 9 -16.05 -0.62 25.50
N ASN A 10 -16.33 0.56 26.03
CA ASN A 10 -15.32 1.60 26.22
C ASN A 10 -14.24 1.18 27.22
N ALA A 11 -14.63 0.56 28.34
CA ALA A 11 -13.69 0.04 29.33
C ALA A 11 -12.85 -1.13 28.76
N PHE A 12 -13.46 -1.99 27.94
CA PHE A 12 -12.78 -3.05 27.23
C PHE A 12 -11.74 -2.47 26.26
N ASP A 13 -12.11 -1.54 25.39
CA ASP A 13 -11.22 -0.91 24.42
C ASP A 13 -10.03 -0.20 25.08
N ALA A 14 -10.25 0.40 26.26
CA ALA A 14 -9.19 1.03 27.05
C ALA A 14 -8.21 0.03 27.69
N LEU A 15 -8.68 -1.16 28.07
CA LEU A 15 -7.89 -2.18 28.77
C LEU A 15 -7.26 -3.21 27.84
N VAL A 16 -7.76 -3.37 26.60
CA VAL A 16 -7.23 -4.28 25.58
C VAL A 16 -5.75 -4.05 25.26
N PRO A 17 -5.25 -2.80 25.07
CA PRO A 17 -3.82 -2.53 24.86
C PRO A 17 -2.93 -3.03 26.00
N HIS A 18 -3.51 -3.26 27.19
CA HIS A 18 -2.85 -3.73 28.38
C HIS A 18 -3.26 -5.17 28.77
N CYS A 19 -3.89 -5.95 27.88
CA CYS A 19 -4.45 -7.29 28.18
C CYS A 19 -3.48 -8.29 28.84
N GLU A 20 -2.17 -8.13 28.65
CA GLU A 20 -1.13 -8.88 29.35
C GLU A 20 -1.23 -8.77 30.88
N VAL A 21 -1.64 -7.60 31.39
CA VAL A 21 -1.81 -7.32 32.83
C VAL A 21 -3.26 -7.07 33.22
N SER A 22 -4.05 -6.42 32.35
CA SER A 22 -5.45 -6.05 32.63
C SER A 22 -6.34 -7.27 32.79
N ALA A 23 -6.08 -8.37 32.06
CA ALA A 23 -6.78 -9.63 32.25
C ALA A 23 -6.59 -10.20 33.67
N ALA A 24 -5.36 -10.19 34.18
CA ALA A 24 -5.04 -10.66 35.52
C ALA A 24 -5.58 -9.70 36.60
N LEU A 25 -5.53 -8.39 36.35
CA LEU A 25 -6.10 -7.37 37.23
C LEU A 25 -7.62 -7.52 37.37
N CYS A 26 -8.36 -7.62 36.25
CA CYS A 26 -9.81 -7.79 36.27
C CYS A 26 -10.21 -9.15 36.86
N ASP A 27 -9.47 -10.22 36.59
CA ASP A 27 -9.69 -11.54 37.21
C ASP A 27 -9.49 -11.49 38.73
N ALA A 28 -8.38 -10.91 39.20
CA ALA A 28 -8.13 -10.73 40.63
C ALA A 28 -9.14 -9.81 41.31
N ALA A 29 -9.55 -8.73 40.63
CA ALA A 29 -10.58 -7.81 41.07
C ALA A 29 -11.94 -8.54 41.20
N SER A 30 -12.28 -9.38 40.22
CA SER A 30 -13.49 -10.23 40.26
C SER A 30 -13.46 -11.29 41.36
N LYS A 31 -12.28 -11.57 41.95
CA LYS A 31 -12.13 -12.51 43.08
C LYS A 31 -12.00 -11.81 44.43
N GLY A 32 -12.17 -10.48 44.46
CA GLY A 32 -12.08 -9.66 45.68
C GLY A 32 -10.65 -9.37 46.14
N PHE A 33 -9.63 -9.67 45.33
CA PHE A 33 -8.24 -9.45 45.73
C PHE A 33 -7.82 -7.98 45.72
N LEU A 34 -8.63 -7.08 45.15
CA LEU A 34 -8.41 -5.63 45.09
C LEU A 34 -9.49 -4.83 45.85
N ASP A 35 -10.16 -5.44 46.83
CA ASP A 35 -11.26 -4.81 47.59
C ASP A 35 -10.78 -3.78 48.64
N ILE A 36 -9.48 -3.77 48.94
CA ILE A 36 -8.85 -2.77 49.80
C ILE A 36 -7.86 -1.93 49.00
N PRO A 37 -7.54 -0.69 49.42
CA PRO A 37 -6.49 0.10 48.79
C PRO A 37 -5.12 -0.60 48.89
N LEU A 38 -4.48 -0.82 47.74
CA LEU A 38 -3.18 -1.51 47.64
C LEU A 38 -2.18 -0.69 46.83
N ASP A 39 -0.92 -0.73 47.22
CA ASP A 39 0.17 -0.22 46.37
C ASP A 39 0.46 -1.15 45.19
N LEU A 40 1.20 -0.66 44.19
CA LEU A 40 1.55 -1.44 43.00
C LEU A 40 2.32 -2.72 43.35
N HIS A 41 3.16 -2.68 44.39
CA HIS A 41 3.94 -3.84 44.82
C HIS A 41 3.03 -4.99 45.30
N SER A 42 2.06 -4.65 46.14
CA SER A 42 1.06 -5.58 46.68
C SER A 42 0.15 -6.09 45.57
N ILE A 43 -0.24 -5.23 44.63
CA ILE A 43 -1.05 -5.62 43.47
C ILE A 43 -0.29 -6.66 42.62
N CYS A 44 0.97 -6.40 42.26
CA CYS A 44 1.80 -7.34 41.50
C CYS A 44 1.82 -8.74 42.16
N THR A 45 2.06 -8.76 43.49
CA THR A 45 2.10 -10.00 44.27
C THR A 45 0.76 -10.73 44.25
N ARG A 46 -0.36 -10.02 44.44
CA ARG A 46 -1.70 -10.63 44.50
C ARG A 46 -2.19 -11.16 43.15
N ILE A 47 -1.81 -10.51 42.06
CA ILE A 47 -2.20 -10.94 40.69
C ILE A 47 -1.20 -11.90 40.06
N GLY A 48 -0.12 -12.25 40.77
CA GLY A 48 0.89 -13.21 40.31
C GLY A 48 1.78 -12.69 39.17
N LEU A 49 1.99 -11.38 39.08
CA LEU A 49 2.86 -10.76 38.07
C LEU A 49 4.16 -10.23 38.69
N PRO A 50 5.29 -10.29 37.95
CA PRO A 50 6.57 -9.84 38.49
C PRO A 50 6.60 -8.33 38.66
N GLN A 51 7.35 -7.86 39.67
CA GLN A 51 7.46 -6.44 40.03
C GLN A 51 7.95 -5.55 38.86
N ALA A 52 8.69 -6.12 37.91
CA ALA A 52 9.09 -5.43 36.67
C ALA A 52 7.90 -4.96 35.81
N ARG A 53 6.69 -5.52 36.01
CA ARG A 53 5.46 -5.11 35.32
C ARG A 53 4.68 -4.01 36.05
N ALA A 54 5.17 -3.48 37.17
CA ALA A 54 4.46 -2.48 37.96
C ALA A 54 4.03 -1.25 37.14
N ALA A 55 4.89 -0.76 36.23
CA ALA A 55 4.55 0.35 35.34
C ALA A 55 3.46 0.02 34.31
N ASP A 56 3.41 -1.23 33.80
CA ASP A 56 2.32 -1.68 32.91
C ASP A 56 1.00 -1.78 33.67
N ILE A 57 1.07 -2.30 34.90
CA ILE A 57 -0.08 -2.42 35.80
C ILE A 57 -0.63 -1.03 36.12
N GLU A 58 0.23 -0.08 36.46
CA GLU A 58 -0.18 1.30 36.73
C GLU A 58 -0.86 1.95 35.50
N ARG A 59 -0.28 1.80 34.30
CA ARG A 59 -0.92 2.26 33.06
C ARG A 59 -2.30 1.63 32.85
N SER A 60 -2.43 0.32 33.10
CA SER A 60 -3.71 -0.38 32.99
C SER A 60 -4.72 0.10 34.04
N LEU A 61 -4.28 0.40 35.25
CA LEU A 61 -5.15 0.92 36.33
C LEU A 61 -5.64 2.33 35.99
N ILE A 62 -4.77 3.20 35.49
CA ILE A 62 -5.11 4.54 35.01
C ILE A 62 -6.10 4.45 33.83
N ALA A 63 -5.84 3.58 32.87
CA ALA A 63 -6.74 3.36 31.73
C ALA A 63 -8.13 2.88 32.19
N GLY A 64 -8.19 1.91 33.10
CA GLY A 64 -9.46 1.44 33.66
C GLY A 64 -10.15 2.44 34.58
N GLN A 65 -9.41 3.33 35.24
CA GLN A 65 -9.96 4.39 36.09
C GLN A 65 -10.77 5.41 35.27
N ALA A 66 -10.32 5.74 34.06
CA ALA A 66 -11.04 6.63 33.16
C ALA A 66 -12.46 6.13 32.82
N TYR A 67 -12.71 4.82 32.97
CA TYR A 67 -13.98 4.16 32.71
C TYR A 67 -14.58 3.48 33.95
N GLY A 68 -14.14 3.86 35.16
CA GLY A 68 -14.76 3.45 36.41
C GLY A 68 -14.50 2.01 36.85
N VAL A 69 -13.54 1.29 36.25
CA VAL A 69 -13.19 -0.08 36.67
C VAL A 69 -12.38 -0.06 37.97
N PHE A 70 -11.40 0.85 38.05
CA PHE A 70 -10.51 1.03 39.19
C PHE A 70 -10.61 2.45 39.73
N LYS A 71 -10.17 2.65 40.97
CA LYS A 71 -10.10 3.95 41.60
C LYS A 71 -8.78 4.11 42.35
N GLN A 72 -8.15 5.26 42.16
CA GLN A 72 -7.01 5.66 42.96
C GLN A 72 -7.51 6.19 44.31
N SER A 73 -7.17 5.52 45.42
CA SER A 73 -7.58 5.94 46.77
C SER A 73 -6.63 6.96 47.37
N THR A 74 -5.33 6.82 47.10
CA THR A 74 -4.27 7.78 47.44
C THR A 74 -3.30 7.86 46.27
N PRO A 75 -2.34 8.82 46.23
CA PRO A 75 -1.37 8.89 45.15
C PRO A 75 -0.58 7.59 44.90
N LEU A 76 -0.52 6.68 45.88
CA LEU A 76 0.23 5.43 45.80
C LEU A 76 -0.63 4.17 45.86
N THR A 77 -1.95 4.27 46.09
CA THR A 77 -2.81 3.10 46.31
C THR A 77 -4.05 3.08 45.43
N TRP A 78 -4.42 1.87 45.00
CA TRP A 78 -5.50 1.59 44.07
C TRP A 78 -6.47 0.58 44.67
N VAL A 79 -7.73 0.69 44.32
CA VAL A 79 -8.82 -0.20 44.73
C VAL A 79 -9.75 -0.45 43.54
N ILE A 80 -10.50 -1.55 43.55
CA ILE A 80 -11.58 -1.77 42.61
C ILE A 80 -12.70 -0.72 42.81
N ASN A 81 -13.29 -0.24 41.72
CA ASN A 81 -14.41 0.70 41.77
C ASN A 81 -15.74 0.05 41.34
N ASP A 82 -15.71 -0.77 40.30
CA ASP A 82 -16.87 -1.54 39.84
C ASP A 82 -16.52 -3.02 39.66
N TYR A 83 -17.01 -3.82 40.61
CA TYR A 83 -16.82 -5.27 40.64
C TYR A 83 -17.53 -6.00 39.49
N ASN A 84 -18.74 -5.59 39.14
CA ASN A 84 -19.53 -6.25 38.11
C ASN A 84 -18.93 -6.00 36.72
N LEU A 85 -18.44 -4.78 36.51
CA LEU A 85 -17.72 -4.41 35.29
C LEU A 85 -16.40 -5.18 35.18
N ALA A 86 -15.58 -5.23 36.24
CA ALA A 86 -14.35 -6.00 36.25
C ALA A 86 -14.57 -7.50 35.99
N SER A 87 -15.61 -8.08 36.62
CA SER A 87 -16.01 -9.48 36.42
C SER A 87 -16.44 -9.76 34.98
N SER A 88 -17.19 -8.84 34.36
CA SER A 88 -17.62 -8.96 32.96
C SER A 88 -16.45 -8.83 31.97
N LEU A 89 -15.46 -7.99 32.28
CA LEU A 89 -14.29 -7.73 31.43
C LEU A 89 -13.24 -8.84 31.52
N ALA A 90 -13.07 -9.48 32.68
CA ALA A 90 -12.03 -10.48 32.92
C ALA A 90 -11.97 -11.60 31.87
N PRO A 91 -13.07 -12.33 31.54
CA PRO A 91 -13.01 -13.40 30.53
C PRO A 91 -12.76 -12.86 29.11
N LEU A 92 -13.23 -11.64 28.78
CA LEU A 92 -13.02 -11.03 27.48
C LEU A 92 -11.55 -10.66 27.27
N LEU A 93 -10.93 -10.01 28.28
CA LEU A 93 -9.52 -9.64 28.27
C LEU A 93 -8.61 -10.88 28.27
N LEU A 94 -9.00 -11.94 28.97
CA LEU A 94 -8.28 -13.23 28.91
C LEU A 94 -8.34 -13.83 27.49
N GLY A 95 -9.51 -13.80 26.86
CA GLY A 95 -9.68 -14.25 25.47
C GLY A 95 -8.77 -13.49 24.50
N VAL A 96 -8.74 -12.15 24.61
CA VAL A 96 -7.84 -11.30 23.80
C VAL A 96 -6.38 -11.64 24.04
N ARG A 97 -5.95 -11.78 25.30
CA ARG A 97 -4.56 -12.13 25.64
C ARG A 97 -4.14 -13.47 25.02
N LEU A 98 -4.99 -14.50 25.15
CA LEU A 98 -4.72 -15.83 24.58
C LEU A 98 -4.65 -15.77 23.05
N TYR A 99 -5.56 -15.02 22.42
CA TYR A 99 -5.55 -14.80 20.97
C TYR A 99 -4.27 -14.09 20.50
N LEU A 100 -3.87 -12.99 21.15
CA LEU A 100 -2.67 -12.24 20.79
C LEU A 100 -1.39 -13.05 21.03
N SER A 101 -1.32 -13.82 22.12
CA SER A 101 -0.21 -14.74 22.38
C SER A 101 -0.09 -15.78 21.26
N ARG A 102 -1.20 -16.44 20.89
CA ARG A 102 -1.23 -17.40 19.78
C ARG A 102 -0.83 -16.75 18.46
N ALA A 103 -1.35 -15.54 18.16
CA ALA A 103 -1.00 -14.81 16.95
C ALA A 103 0.50 -14.48 16.89
N LYS A 104 1.10 -14.06 18.02
CA LYS A 104 2.54 -13.79 18.13
C LYS A 104 3.37 -15.05 17.89
N HIS A 105 2.97 -16.20 18.47
CA HIS A 105 3.65 -17.48 18.24
C HIS A 105 3.57 -17.92 16.78
N ILE A 106 2.40 -17.79 16.14
CA ILE A 106 2.23 -18.10 14.71
C ILE A 106 3.11 -17.18 13.84
N TYR A 107 3.16 -15.89 14.17
CA TYR A 107 4.01 -14.93 13.47
C TYR A 107 5.50 -15.30 13.59
N ALA A 108 5.97 -15.58 14.81
CA ALA A 108 7.35 -15.98 15.05
C ALA A 108 7.71 -17.30 14.33
N ALA A 109 6.81 -18.29 14.34
CA ALA A 109 7.01 -19.54 13.61
C ALA A 109 7.14 -19.31 12.10
N ARG A 110 6.31 -18.43 11.50
CA ARG A 110 6.41 -18.07 10.08
C ARG A 110 7.72 -17.37 9.75
N GLN A 111 8.17 -16.45 10.60
CA GLN A 111 9.48 -15.80 10.42
C GLN A 111 10.62 -16.80 10.47
N GLN A 112 10.55 -17.78 11.38
CA GLN A 112 11.57 -18.82 11.48
C GLN A 112 11.66 -19.67 10.20
N VAL A 113 10.51 -20.01 9.59
CA VAL A 113 10.49 -20.73 8.31
C VAL A 113 11.15 -19.92 7.20
N ILE A 114 10.87 -18.61 7.11
CA ILE A 114 11.50 -17.75 6.10
C ILE A 114 13.02 -17.70 6.30
N MET A 115 13.50 -17.58 7.54
CA MET A 115 14.93 -17.59 7.85
C MET A 115 15.59 -18.91 7.46
N GLN A 116 14.96 -20.04 7.76
CA GLN A 116 15.46 -21.36 7.39
C GLN A 116 15.60 -21.53 5.88
N VAL A 117 14.55 -21.15 5.12
CA VAL A 117 14.61 -21.19 3.65
C VAL A 117 15.72 -20.30 3.13
N HIS A 118 15.86 -19.08 3.67
CA HIS A 118 16.90 -18.14 3.30
C HIS A 118 18.32 -18.71 3.53
N ASP A 119 18.56 -19.30 4.70
CA ASP A 119 19.87 -19.87 5.07
C ASP A 119 20.23 -21.09 4.21
N GLU A 120 19.24 -21.84 3.74
CA GLU A 120 19.41 -23.02 2.88
C GLU A 120 19.43 -22.70 1.38
N LEU A 121 19.20 -21.45 0.95
CA LEU A 121 19.12 -21.07 -0.47
C LEU A 121 20.27 -21.60 -1.33
N PRO A 122 21.57 -21.51 -0.93
CA PRO A 122 22.66 -22.03 -1.76
C PRO A 122 22.59 -23.56 -1.96
N ILE A 123 22.11 -24.29 -0.95
CA ILE A 123 21.95 -25.75 -0.99
C ILE A 123 20.76 -26.10 -1.87
N LEU A 124 19.60 -25.45 -1.65
CA LEU A 124 18.40 -25.64 -2.47
C LEU A 124 18.66 -25.34 -3.96
N ALA A 125 19.44 -24.30 -4.26
CA ALA A 125 19.81 -23.97 -5.63
C ALA A 125 20.71 -25.03 -6.30
N ALA A 126 21.54 -25.74 -5.52
CA ALA A 126 22.42 -26.79 -6.03
C ALA A 126 21.73 -28.15 -6.13
N GLU A 127 20.90 -28.51 -5.14
CA GLU A 127 20.33 -29.84 -4.98
C GLU A 127 18.90 -29.96 -5.53
N GLN A 128 18.11 -28.89 -5.45
CA GLN A 128 16.67 -28.86 -5.82
C GLN A 128 16.31 -27.60 -6.65
N PRO A 129 17.02 -27.32 -7.76
CA PRO A 129 16.85 -26.08 -8.52
C PRO A 129 15.43 -25.92 -9.09
N ARG A 130 14.76 -27.02 -9.42
CA ARG A 130 13.41 -26.98 -10.00
C ARG A 130 12.37 -26.56 -8.96
N GLU A 131 12.39 -27.20 -7.79
CA GLU A 131 11.48 -26.91 -6.68
C GLU A 131 11.67 -25.47 -6.18
N LEU A 132 12.93 -25.00 -6.11
CA LEU A 132 13.23 -23.62 -5.75
C LEU A 132 12.70 -22.63 -6.80
N MET A 133 12.82 -22.95 -8.10
CA MET A 133 12.24 -22.14 -9.17
C MET A 133 10.70 -22.12 -9.14
N GLU A 134 10.07 -23.26 -8.87
CA GLU A 134 8.61 -23.36 -8.71
C GLU A 134 8.14 -22.51 -7.51
N LEU A 135 8.82 -22.60 -6.36
CA LEU A 135 8.55 -21.74 -5.19
C LEU A 135 8.74 -20.26 -5.52
N HIS A 136 9.81 -19.89 -6.22
CA HIS A 136 10.03 -18.50 -6.63
C HIS A 136 8.90 -17.99 -7.53
N ALA A 137 8.46 -18.78 -8.51
CA ALA A 137 7.35 -18.43 -9.38
C ALA A 137 6.03 -18.27 -8.59
N GLU A 138 5.77 -19.13 -7.60
CA GLU A 138 4.62 -18.99 -6.70
C GLU A 138 4.68 -17.72 -5.87
N ILE A 139 5.84 -17.37 -5.31
CA ILE A 139 6.06 -16.14 -4.55
C ILE A 139 5.79 -14.91 -5.43
N GLU A 140 6.32 -14.88 -6.64
CA GLU A 140 6.10 -13.77 -7.59
C GLU A 140 4.61 -13.65 -7.96
N ARG A 141 3.93 -14.77 -8.21
CA ARG A 141 2.50 -14.79 -8.52
C ARG A 141 1.65 -14.25 -7.37
N VAL A 142 1.88 -14.73 -6.15
CA VAL A 142 1.15 -14.26 -4.95
C VAL A 142 1.45 -12.78 -4.68
N SER A 143 2.70 -12.35 -4.88
CA SER A 143 3.09 -10.95 -4.72
C SER A 143 2.41 -10.05 -5.75
N LEU A 144 2.32 -10.49 -7.00
CA LEU A 144 1.60 -9.79 -8.07
C LEU A 144 0.10 -9.70 -7.75
N GLU A 145 -0.52 -10.78 -7.29
CA GLU A 145 -1.94 -10.80 -6.89
C GLU A 145 -2.23 -9.79 -5.76
N GLN A 146 -1.43 -9.80 -4.69
CA GLN A 146 -1.56 -8.84 -3.59
C GLN A 146 -1.36 -7.39 -4.05
N MET A 147 -0.42 -7.16 -4.96
CA MET A 147 -0.17 -5.82 -5.51
C MET A 147 -1.34 -5.36 -6.39
N ILE A 148 -1.93 -6.24 -7.21
CA ILE A 148 -3.13 -5.96 -8.01
C ILE A 148 -4.31 -5.61 -7.08
N ASP A 149 -4.50 -6.35 -5.99
CA ASP A 149 -5.57 -6.05 -5.03
C ASP A 149 -5.35 -4.69 -4.36
N LYS A 150 -4.11 -4.35 -4.00
CA LYS A 150 -3.75 -3.01 -3.51
C LYS A 150 -4.03 -1.94 -4.57
N TYR A 151 -3.71 -2.20 -5.84
CA TYR A 151 -4.00 -1.29 -6.95
C TYR A 151 -5.50 -1.02 -7.09
N ARG A 152 -6.33 -2.08 -7.05
CA ARG A 152 -7.80 -1.98 -7.10
C ARG A 152 -8.36 -1.18 -5.90
N ASP A 153 -7.89 -1.47 -4.70
CA ASP A 153 -8.26 -0.73 -3.49
C ASP A 153 -7.88 0.76 -3.61
N MET A 154 -6.70 1.06 -4.14
CA MET A 154 -6.26 2.44 -4.40
C MET A 154 -7.13 3.13 -5.46
N LEU A 155 -7.54 2.44 -6.54
CA LEU A 155 -8.45 2.99 -7.56
C LEU A 155 -9.83 3.34 -7.00
N SER A 156 -10.31 2.60 -5.99
CA SER A 156 -11.60 2.87 -5.35
C SER A 156 -11.58 4.11 -4.45
N LYS A 157 -10.41 4.71 -4.23
CA LYS A 157 -10.18 5.83 -3.31
C LYS A 157 -9.77 7.09 -4.07
N ASN A 158 -10.14 8.25 -3.52
CA ASN A 158 -9.66 9.53 -4.05
C ASN A 158 -8.29 9.87 -3.46
N LEU A 159 -7.24 9.22 -3.97
CA LEU A 159 -5.86 9.41 -3.52
C LEU A 159 -5.16 10.53 -4.30
N SER A 160 -4.17 11.15 -3.66
CA SER A 160 -3.34 12.17 -4.31
C SER A 160 -2.36 11.55 -5.32
N GLU A 161 -1.89 12.36 -6.25
CA GLU A 161 -0.85 11.97 -7.23
C GLU A 161 0.42 11.44 -6.53
N ASN A 162 0.84 12.08 -5.43
CA ASN A 162 1.98 11.62 -4.62
C ASN A 162 1.78 10.20 -4.04
N ALA A 163 0.55 9.84 -3.67
CA ALA A 163 0.26 8.49 -3.18
C ALA A 163 0.41 7.45 -4.31
N TRP A 164 0.02 7.81 -5.54
CA TRP A 164 0.23 6.98 -6.73
C TRP A 164 1.71 6.88 -7.11
N GLN A 165 2.47 7.98 -7.08
CA GLN A 165 3.92 7.98 -7.30
C GLN A 165 4.62 7.06 -6.29
N LYS A 166 4.31 7.15 -4.99
CA LYS A 166 4.85 6.24 -3.97
C LYS A 166 4.53 4.77 -4.25
N PHE A 167 3.35 4.49 -4.79
CA PHE A 167 2.98 3.13 -5.18
C PHE A 167 3.82 2.66 -6.37
N PHE A 168 4.03 3.48 -7.39
CA PHE A 168 4.86 3.13 -8.54
C PHE A 168 6.35 3.05 -8.20
N ASP A 169 6.87 3.87 -7.28
CA ASP A 169 8.24 3.78 -6.78
C ASP A 169 8.51 2.41 -6.14
N GLN A 170 7.53 1.88 -5.39
CA GLN A 170 7.59 0.55 -4.78
C GLN A 170 7.42 -0.59 -5.80
N ASN A 171 6.84 -0.30 -6.97
CA ASN A 171 6.45 -1.28 -7.98
C ASN A 171 6.87 -0.81 -9.38
N ILE A 172 8.14 -0.43 -9.54
CA ILE A 172 8.61 0.27 -10.74
C ILE A 172 8.41 -0.53 -12.03
N PHE A 173 8.40 -1.87 -11.92
CA PHE A 173 8.16 -2.77 -13.04
C PHE A 173 6.83 -2.46 -13.75
N ILE A 174 5.82 -1.95 -13.03
CA ILE A 174 4.54 -1.57 -13.62
C ILE A 174 4.75 -0.52 -14.71
N LEU A 175 5.60 0.48 -14.45
CA LEU A 175 5.92 1.52 -15.42
C LEU A 175 6.79 0.99 -16.58
N THR A 176 7.57 -0.07 -16.35
CA THR A 176 8.35 -0.69 -17.44
C THR A 176 7.46 -1.36 -18.49
N MET A 177 6.26 -1.83 -18.10
CA MET A 177 5.28 -2.44 -19.02
C MET A 177 4.62 -1.44 -19.98
N LEU A 178 4.86 -0.14 -19.79
CA LEU A 178 4.42 0.89 -20.73
C LEU A 178 5.23 0.85 -22.02
N PHE A 179 6.39 0.19 -22.01
CA PHE A 179 7.34 0.22 -23.13
C PHE A 179 7.45 -1.15 -23.81
N CYS A 180 7.57 -1.13 -25.14
CA CYS A 180 7.76 -2.34 -25.95
C CYS A 180 9.15 -2.98 -25.80
N GLY A 181 10.10 -2.29 -25.14
CA GLY A 181 11.48 -2.75 -25.02
C GLY A 181 12.01 -2.56 -23.59
N PRO A 182 13.13 -3.22 -23.26
CA PRO A 182 13.76 -3.10 -21.96
C PRO A 182 14.10 -1.65 -21.64
N VAL A 183 13.62 -1.20 -20.49
CA VAL A 183 13.94 0.10 -19.90
C VAL A 183 14.39 -0.09 -18.46
N HIS A 184 15.19 0.84 -17.95
CA HIS A 184 15.47 0.98 -16.52
C HIS A 184 15.20 2.40 -16.09
N LEU A 185 14.80 2.55 -14.83
CA LEU A 185 14.57 3.85 -14.21
C LEU A 185 15.92 4.56 -14.03
N VAL A 186 16.00 5.80 -14.48
CA VAL A 186 17.12 6.71 -14.19
C VAL A 186 16.81 7.53 -12.94
N CYS A 187 15.60 8.10 -12.86
CA CYS A 187 15.17 8.91 -11.72
C CYS A 187 13.65 8.99 -11.61
N SER A 188 13.12 9.01 -10.38
CA SER A 188 11.69 9.16 -10.05
C SER A 188 11.22 10.60 -9.86
N GLN A 189 12.13 11.57 -9.96
CA GLN A 189 11.84 13.01 -10.18
C GLN A 189 13.03 13.66 -10.90
N PHE A 190 12.91 13.90 -12.21
CA PHE A 190 14.01 14.46 -12.99
C PHE A 190 13.84 15.96 -13.25
N HIS A 191 14.94 16.70 -13.18
CA HIS A 191 14.99 18.10 -13.56
C HIS A 191 15.32 18.21 -15.06
N ALA A 192 14.31 18.38 -15.91
CA ALA A 192 14.50 18.59 -17.35
C ALA A 192 15.36 19.83 -17.63
N GLN A 193 15.15 20.90 -16.86
CA GLN A 193 15.94 22.13 -16.89
C GLN A 193 16.22 22.60 -15.45
N PRO A 194 17.45 23.07 -15.15
CA PRO A 194 17.77 23.66 -13.86
C PRO A 194 16.97 24.96 -13.61
N SER A 195 16.80 25.30 -12.34
CA SER A 195 16.26 26.60 -11.95
C SER A 195 17.15 27.74 -12.47
N GLY A 196 16.51 28.82 -12.91
CA GLY A 196 17.23 30.05 -13.25
C GLY A 196 17.81 30.75 -12.02
N ILE A 197 18.42 31.91 -12.24
CA ILE A 197 19.13 32.72 -11.22
C ILE A 197 18.22 33.11 -10.03
N THR A 198 16.91 33.15 -10.23
CA THR A 198 15.91 33.47 -9.20
C THR A 198 15.36 32.25 -8.47
N GLY A 199 15.90 31.05 -8.72
CA GLY A 199 15.40 29.78 -8.18
C GLY A 199 14.11 29.29 -8.84
N LYS A 200 13.51 30.07 -9.75
CA LYS A 200 12.27 29.75 -10.46
C LYS A 200 12.56 29.14 -11.84
N GLY A 201 11.57 28.42 -12.38
CA GLY A 201 11.61 27.89 -13.74
C GLY A 201 12.26 26.51 -13.89
N ALA A 202 12.52 25.80 -12.78
CA ALA A 202 12.81 24.37 -12.87
C ALA A 202 11.62 23.65 -13.52
N GLN A 203 11.94 22.79 -14.47
CA GLN A 203 10.98 21.88 -15.06
C GLN A 203 11.25 20.50 -14.49
N ILE A 204 10.35 20.05 -13.64
CA ILE A 204 10.43 18.76 -12.97
C ILE A 204 9.38 17.86 -13.62
N GLY A 205 9.79 16.68 -14.04
CA GLY A 205 8.87 15.61 -14.42
C GLY A 205 9.01 14.43 -13.49
N ASP A 206 8.04 13.53 -13.53
CA ASP A 206 8.00 12.40 -12.61
C ASP A 206 9.10 11.41 -12.94
N TYR A 207 8.94 10.58 -13.98
CA TYR A 207 9.91 9.50 -14.22
C TYR A 207 10.71 9.71 -15.50
N LEU A 208 12.02 9.52 -15.40
CA LEU A 208 12.91 9.40 -16.54
C LEU A 208 13.43 7.95 -16.63
N PHE A 209 13.19 7.32 -17.76
CA PHE A 209 13.67 5.99 -18.10
C PHE A 209 14.69 6.05 -19.23
N ARG A 210 15.61 5.09 -19.22
CA ARG A 210 16.52 4.82 -20.32
C ARG A 210 16.22 3.45 -20.91
N GLY A 211 16.03 3.40 -22.21
CA GLY A 211 15.90 2.15 -22.96
C GLY A 211 17.26 1.56 -23.32
N MET A 212 17.25 0.33 -23.82
CA MET A 212 18.43 -0.21 -24.50
C MET A 212 18.81 0.63 -25.73
N GLY A 213 20.10 0.91 -25.88
CA GLY A 213 20.62 1.81 -26.92
C GLY A 213 20.54 3.28 -26.53
N GLN A 214 19.94 4.10 -27.40
CA GLN A 214 19.96 5.57 -27.26
C GLN A 214 18.61 6.18 -26.82
N ALA A 215 17.59 5.34 -26.61
CA ALA A 215 16.23 5.82 -26.32
C ALA A 215 16.09 6.30 -24.87
N LEU A 216 15.33 7.37 -24.69
CA LEU A 216 14.85 7.84 -23.41
C LEU A 216 13.32 7.74 -23.37
N ALA A 217 12.76 7.72 -22.17
CA ALA A 217 11.33 7.90 -21.99
C ALA A 217 11.01 8.72 -20.76
N ILE A 218 10.02 9.59 -20.88
CA ILE A 218 9.46 10.37 -19.78
C ILE A 218 8.07 9.79 -19.48
N VAL A 219 7.78 9.54 -18.21
CA VAL A 219 6.41 9.22 -17.76
C VAL A 219 5.94 10.34 -16.84
N GLU A 220 4.78 10.90 -17.16
CA GLU A 220 4.05 11.88 -16.34
C GLU A 220 2.79 11.20 -15.80
N ILE A 221 2.54 11.33 -14.51
CA ILE A 221 1.43 10.68 -13.83
C ILE A 221 0.44 11.75 -13.36
N LYS A 222 -0.83 11.59 -13.72
CA LYS A 222 -1.95 12.31 -13.13
C LYS A 222 -2.81 11.35 -12.30
N LYS A 223 -3.96 11.81 -11.80
CA LYS A 223 -4.83 10.99 -10.95
C LYS A 223 -5.76 10.10 -11.80
N PRO A 224 -6.27 8.98 -11.25
CA PRO A 224 -7.28 8.16 -11.92
C PRO A 224 -8.62 8.87 -12.15
N ASP A 225 -8.94 9.89 -11.34
CA ASP A 225 -10.14 10.71 -11.46
C ASP A 225 -9.94 11.94 -12.37
N THR A 226 -8.75 12.11 -12.97
CA THR A 226 -8.47 13.19 -13.91
C THR A 226 -9.42 13.10 -15.11
N PRO A 227 -10.22 14.14 -15.39
CA PRO A 227 -11.08 14.16 -16.56
C PRO A 227 -10.26 14.10 -17.85
N LEU A 228 -10.63 13.20 -18.77
CA LEU A 228 -9.93 13.02 -20.04
C LEU A 228 -10.57 13.83 -21.17
N ILE A 229 -11.90 13.77 -21.26
CA ILE A 229 -12.71 14.39 -22.31
C ILE A 229 -13.88 15.13 -21.66
N GLN A 230 -14.26 16.26 -22.26
CA GLN A 230 -15.39 17.05 -21.80
C GLN A 230 -16.71 16.30 -21.97
N LYS A 231 -17.56 16.34 -20.93
CA LYS A 231 -18.89 15.69 -20.98
C LYS A 231 -19.84 16.32 -22.00
N ARG A 232 -19.67 17.61 -22.30
CA ARG A 232 -20.49 18.32 -23.29
C ARG A 232 -19.86 18.22 -24.66
N GLU A 233 -20.69 18.13 -25.68
CA GLU A 233 -20.23 18.23 -27.07
C GLU A 233 -19.59 19.61 -27.30
N TYR A 234 -18.52 19.65 -28.08
CA TYR A 234 -17.87 20.90 -28.47
C TYR A 234 -18.81 21.80 -29.28
N ARG A 235 -19.63 21.19 -30.14
CA ARG A 235 -20.74 21.83 -30.85
C ARG A 235 -21.97 20.94 -30.75
N SER A 236 -23.08 21.53 -30.32
CA SER A 236 -24.35 20.82 -30.16
C SER A 236 -24.78 20.12 -31.45
N GLY A 237 -25.07 18.82 -31.37
CA GLY A 237 -25.47 17.96 -32.48
C GLY A 237 -24.30 17.38 -33.29
N GLY A 238 -23.06 17.67 -32.91
CA GLY A 238 -21.87 17.23 -33.63
C GLY A 238 -21.34 15.87 -33.18
N GLY A 239 -21.73 15.38 -31.99
CA GLY A 239 -21.24 14.11 -31.43
C GLY A 239 -19.74 14.08 -31.11
N VAL A 240 -19.06 15.23 -31.19
CA VAL A 240 -17.63 15.39 -30.93
C VAL A 240 -17.43 16.07 -29.58
N HIS A 241 -16.59 15.47 -28.74
CA HIS A 241 -16.23 15.99 -27.44
C HIS A 241 -14.77 16.43 -27.45
N ALA A 242 -14.49 17.62 -26.92
CA ALA A 242 -13.12 18.13 -26.82
C ALA A 242 -12.37 17.46 -25.66
N PRO A 243 -11.02 17.35 -25.75
CA PRO A 243 -10.23 16.94 -24.59
C PRO A 243 -10.45 17.91 -23.43
N ASP A 244 -10.39 17.38 -22.21
CA ASP A 244 -10.43 18.21 -21.02
C ASP A 244 -9.15 19.07 -20.91
N SER A 245 -9.25 20.19 -20.21
CA SER A 245 -8.09 21.06 -19.94
C SER A 245 -7.01 20.35 -19.14
N GLU A 246 -7.37 19.41 -18.24
CA GLU A 246 -6.41 18.65 -17.46
C GLU A 246 -5.56 17.73 -18.36
N LEU A 247 -6.20 16.95 -19.23
CA LEU A 247 -5.49 16.08 -20.17
C LEU A 247 -4.66 16.89 -21.18
N SER A 248 -5.24 17.95 -21.74
CA SER A 248 -4.54 18.84 -22.68
C SER A 248 -3.34 19.55 -22.03
N GLY A 249 -3.49 19.92 -20.75
CA GLY A 249 -2.43 20.47 -19.91
C GLY A 249 -1.31 19.46 -19.69
N ALA A 250 -1.62 18.21 -19.36
CA ALA A 250 -0.63 17.14 -19.19
C ALA A 250 0.17 16.87 -20.48
N VAL A 251 -0.50 16.85 -21.64
CA VAL A 251 0.16 16.73 -22.96
C VAL A 251 1.10 17.91 -23.20
N SER A 252 0.66 19.14 -22.92
CA SER A 252 1.50 20.33 -23.07
C SER A 252 2.71 20.28 -22.12
N GLN A 253 2.50 19.83 -20.89
CA GLN A 253 3.53 19.72 -19.85
C GLN A 253 4.62 18.72 -20.25
N ILE A 254 4.27 17.49 -20.64
CA ILE A 254 5.27 16.47 -20.98
C ILE A 254 6.06 16.82 -22.24
N LEU A 255 5.41 17.48 -23.21
CA LEU A 255 6.09 18.00 -24.41
C LEU A 255 7.08 19.11 -24.06
N TYR A 256 6.72 20.00 -23.14
CA TYR A 256 7.62 21.04 -22.65
C TYR A 256 8.81 20.44 -21.89
N GLN A 257 8.58 19.46 -21.00
CA GLN A 257 9.64 18.73 -20.30
C GLN A 257 10.60 18.04 -21.29
N ARG A 258 10.08 17.37 -22.32
CA ARG A 258 10.91 16.77 -23.39
C ARG A 258 11.76 17.82 -24.09
N HIS A 259 11.17 18.95 -24.48
CA HIS A 259 11.90 20.01 -25.16
C HIS A 259 12.98 20.64 -24.27
N SER A 260 12.69 20.85 -22.98
CA SER A 260 13.65 21.31 -21.98
C SER A 260 14.81 20.33 -21.81
N LEU A 261 14.52 19.03 -21.71
CA LEU A 261 15.54 17.97 -21.61
C LEU A 261 16.46 17.97 -22.84
N GLN A 262 15.89 18.13 -24.04
CA GLN A 262 16.64 18.23 -25.29
C GLN A 262 17.53 19.48 -25.33
N SER A 263 16.99 20.64 -24.97
CA SER A 263 17.69 21.92 -25.02
C SER A 263 18.81 22.00 -23.97
N ALA A 264 18.60 21.42 -22.79
CA ALA A 264 19.56 21.41 -21.69
C ALA A 264 20.46 20.14 -21.67
N TRP A 265 20.48 19.34 -22.74
CA TRP A 265 21.13 18.04 -22.75
C TRP A 265 22.63 18.06 -22.43
N SER A 266 23.32 19.15 -22.72
CA SER A 266 24.74 19.32 -22.41
C SER A 266 25.06 19.17 -20.92
N ILE A 267 24.11 19.54 -20.05
CA ILE A 267 24.24 19.42 -18.58
C ILE A 267 23.98 17.98 -18.13
N HIS A 268 23.08 17.27 -18.82
CA HIS A 268 22.64 15.93 -18.43
C HIS A 268 23.54 14.81 -18.94
N ARG A 269 24.20 15.00 -20.09
CA ARG A 269 25.04 13.97 -20.74
C ARG A 269 26.26 13.52 -19.92
N GLU A 270 26.64 14.29 -18.90
CA GLU A 270 27.76 13.97 -18.00
C GLU A 270 27.35 12.92 -16.95
N ASN A 271 26.05 12.67 -16.77
CA ASN A 271 25.57 11.58 -15.93
C ASN A 271 25.86 10.23 -16.60
N GLY A 272 26.56 9.33 -15.89
CA GLY A 272 26.90 7.99 -16.38
C GLY A 272 25.68 7.16 -16.81
N GLU A 273 24.55 7.31 -16.12
CA GLU A 273 23.28 6.64 -16.46
C GLU A 273 22.70 7.12 -17.79
N LEU A 274 23.08 8.32 -18.25
CA LEU A 274 22.65 8.92 -19.52
C LEU A 274 23.73 8.85 -20.61
N SER A 275 24.84 8.17 -20.34
CA SER A 275 25.88 7.95 -21.33
C SER A 275 25.32 7.22 -22.56
N ASN A 276 25.73 7.64 -23.77
CA ASN A 276 25.29 7.06 -25.04
C ASN A 276 23.79 7.19 -25.37
N THR A 277 22.98 7.92 -24.58
CA THR A 277 21.59 8.24 -24.92
C THR A 277 21.46 9.49 -25.77
N ARG A 278 20.30 9.62 -26.45
CA ARG A 278 19.99 10.72 -27.35
C ARG A 278 18.62 11.33 -26.99
N PRO A 279 18.56 12.62 -26.61
CA PRO A 279 17.31 13.23 -26.16
C PRO A 279 16.33 13.47 -27.30
N ASP A 280 16.79 13.50 -28.55
CA ASP A 280 15.94 13.50 -29.75
C ASP A 280 15.04 12.25 -29.82
N ASN A 281 15.52 11.11 -29.31
CA ASN A 281 14.79 9.84 -29.21
C ASN A 281 14.13 9.65 -27.83
N THR A 282 13.42 10.68 -27.34
CA THR A 282 12.67 10.62 -26.08
C THR A 282 11.19 10.32 -26.36
N ARG A 283 10.68 9.20 -25.84
CA ARG A 283 9.24 8.92 -25.82
C ARG A 283 8.57 9.59 -24.63
N CYS A 284 7.31 9.96 -24.76
CA CYS A 284 6.52 10.55 -23.69
C CYS A 284 5.31 9.66 -23.42
N VAL A 285 5.08 9.32 -22.16
CA VAL A 285 3.92 8.55 -21.73
C VAL A 285 3.20 9.33 -20.63
N ILE A 286 1.88 9.45 -20.74
CA ILE A 286 1.02 10.03 -19.72
C ILE A 286 0.16 8.91 -19.15
N ILE A 287 0.15 8.78 -17.83
CA ILE A 287 -0.81 7.94 -17.11
C ILE A 287 -1.88 8.85 -16.52
N ALA A 288 -3.11 8.80 -17.04
CA ALA A 288 -4.18 9.69 -16.57
C ALA A 288 -5.56 9.07 -16.73
N GLY A 289 -6.42 9.34 -15.76
CA GLY A 289 -7.84 9.04 -15.84
C GLY A 289 -8.17 7.54 -15.90
N THR A 290 -9.43 7.26 -16.21
CA THR A 290 -9.95 5.92 -16.53
C THR A 290 -10.70 5.96 -17.86
N LEU A 291 -10.79 4.84 -18.57
CA LEU A 291 -11.47 4.80 -19.86
C LEU A 291 -12.92 5.31 -19.75
N PRO A 292 -13.36 6.21 -20.65
CA PRO A 292 -14.76 6.63 -20.68
C PRO A 292 -15.69 5.46 -20.98
N ILE A 293 -16.73 5.30 -20.16
CA ILE A 293 -17.74 4.24 -20.34
C ILE A 293 -18.66 4.54 -21.55
N GLU A 294 -18.95 5.82 -21.79
CA GLU A 294 -19.83 6.24 -22.88
C GLU A 294 -19.11 6.19 -24.23
N THR A 295 -19.67 5.43 -25.19
CA THR A 295 -19.05 5.16 -26.50
C THR A 295 -18.66 6.42 -27.29
N LYS A 296 -19.46 7.50 -27.22
CA LYS A 296 -19.15 8.76 -27.93
C LYS A 296 -17.96 9.50 -27.33
N ILE A 297 -17.89 9.52 -26.00
CA ILE A 297 -16.79 10.11 -25.25
C ILE A 297 -15.53 9.26 -25.44
N LEU A 298 -15.66 7.94 -25.36
CA LEU A 298 -14.58 6.99 -25.63
C LEU A 298 -14.01 7.20 -27.03
N ARG A 299 -14.87 7.28 -28.06
CA ARG A 299 -14.42 7.55 -29.44
C ARG A 299 -13.65 8.87 -29.55
N SER A 300 -14.10 9.91 -28.85
CA SER A 300 -13.40 11.20 -28.83
C SER A 300 -12.03 11.10 -28.13
N PHE A 301 -11.97 10.35 -27.02
CA PHE A 301 -10.72 10.03 -26.30
C PHE A 301 -9.74 9.26 -27.18
N GLU A 302 -10.20 8.18 -27.82
CA GLU A 302 -9.38 7.36 -28.70
C GLU A 302 -8.85 8.15 -29.89
N THR A 303 -9.71 8.96 -30.51
CA THR A 303 -9.29 9.85 -31.61
C THR A 303 -8.22 10.84 -31.14
N PHE A 304 -8.37 11.43 -29.95
CA PHE A 304 -7.40 12.36 -29.39
C PHE A 304 -6.06 11.68 -29.08
N ARG A 305 -6.06 10.57 -28.34
CA ARG A 305 -4.80 9.89 -27.96
C ARG A 305 -4.05 9.33 -29.17
N CYS A 306 -4.75 8.82 -30.18
CA CYS A 306 -4.13 8.29 -31.39
C CYS A 306 -3.58 9.39 -32.32
N ALA A 307 -3.97 10.66 -32.14
CA ALA A 307 -3.46 11.77 -32.94
C ALA A 307 -2.02 12.17 -32.58
N HIS A 308 -1.51 11.76 -31.41
CA HIS A 308 -0.18 12.12 -30.94
C HIS A 308 0.86 11.06 -31.34
N THR A 309 1.75 11.38 -32.29
CA THR A 309 2.82 10.46 -32.71
C THR A 309 3.87 10.19 -31.62
N ASN A 310 4.02 11.11 -30.67
CA ASN A 310 5.15 11.17 -29.74
C ASN A 310 4.74 11.13 -28.26
N VAL A 311 3.44 11.09 -27.98
CA VAL A 311 2.88 11.05 -26.63
C VAL A 311 1.88 9.90 -26.58
N GLU A 312 2.17 8.90 -25.77
CA GLU A 312 1.26 7.81 -25.48
C GLU A 312 0.43 8.16 -24.25
N ILE A 313 -0.89 7.93 -24.30
CA ILE A 313 -1.80 8.21 -23.18
C ILE A 313 -2.42 6.89 -22.76
N ILE A 314 -2.13 6.46 -21.54
CA ILE A 314 -2.58 5.21 -20.94
C ILE A 314 -3.43 5.54 -19.70
N THR A 315 -4.53 4.84 -19.54
CA THR A 315 -5.40 4.98 -18.37
C THR A 315 -5.00 4.03 -17.24
N PHE A 316 -5.43 4.34 -16.02
CA PHE A 316 -5.13 3.49 -14.86
C PHE A 316 -5.79 2.11 -14.96
N ASP A 317 -7.00 2.02 -15.51
CA ASP A 317 -7.68 0.75 -15.72
C ASP A 317 -7.06 -0.08 -16.84
N GLU A 318 -6.52 0.54 -17.91
CA GLU A 318 -5.71 -0.17 -18.90
C GLU A 318 -4.44 -0.77 -18.27
N LEU A 319 -3.76 -0.03 -17.40
CA LEU A 319 -2.56 -0.51 -16.71
C LEU A 319 -2.88 -1.65 -15.72
N LEU A 320 -3.99 -1.53 -14.99
CA LEU A 320 -4.52 -2.62 -14.17
C LEU A 320 -4.82 -3.85 -15.03
N HIS A 321 -5.46 -3.69 -16.18
CA HIS A 321 -5.79 -4.81 -17.04
C HIS A 321 -4.54 -5.51 -17.60
N LYS A 322 -3.46 -4.75 -17.90
CA LYS A 322 -2.16 -5.34 -18.26
C LYS A 322 -1.60 -6.20 -17.12
N LEU A 323 -1.72 -5.75 -15.87
CA LEU A 323 -1.31 -6.53 -14.70
C LEU A 323 -2.14 -7.80 -14.52
N GLU A 324 -3.46 -7.70 -14.67
CA GLU A 324 -4.36 -8.84 -14.61
C GLU A 324 -4.06 -9.87 -15.70
N LEU A 325 -3.76 -9.41 -16.92
CA LEU A 325 -3.34 -10.27 -18.02
C LEU A 325 -2.02 -10.98 -17.70
N LEU A 326 -1.04 -10.26 -17.15
CA LEU A 326 0.22 -10.85 -16.70
C LEU A 326 -0.01 -11.92 -15.63
N LEU A 327 -0.84 -11.64 -14.62
CA LEU A 327 -1.19 -12.61 -13.58
C LEU A 327 -1.86 -13.86 -14.18
N ASN A 328 -2.77 -13.68 -15.13
CA ASN A 328 -3.44 -14.79 -15.80
C ASN A 328 -2.44 -15.67 -16.59
N ILE A 329 -1.44 -15.08 -17.24
CA ILE A 329 -0.41 -15.81 -17.99
C ILE A 329 0.52 -16.59 -17.03
N LEU A 330 0.84 -16.00 -15.87
CA LEU A 330 1.70 -16.62 -14.86
C LEU A 330 0.96 -17.63 -13.98
N SER A 331 -0.37 -17.67 -14.05
CA SER A 331 -1.16 -18.63 -13.30
C SER A 331 -1.11 -19.99 -13.98
N PRO A 332 -0.92 -21.09 -13.23
CA PRO A 332 -1.00 -22.43 -13.79
C PRO A 332 -2.34 -22.58 -14.52
N THR A 333 -2.29 -22.85 -15.83
CA THR A 333 -3.49 -23.30 -16.51
C THR A 333 -3.76 -24.69 -15.96
N ASP A 334 -4.84 -24.87 -15.20
CA ASP A 334 -5.42 -26.19 -15.03
C ASP A 334 -5.74 -26.69 -16.44
N ILE A 335 -4.81 -27.43 -17.04
CA ILE A 335 -5.14 -28.33 -18.12
C ILE A 335 -6.03 -29.36 -17.43
N LEU A 336 -7.32 -29.04 -17.35
CA LEU A 336 -8.37 -29.98 -17.05
C LEU A 336 -8.08 -31.21 -17.90
N GLU A 337 -7.59 -32.27 -17.27
CA GLU A 337 -7.56 -33.58 -17.92
C GLU A 337 -8.95 -33.78 -18.53
N PRO A 338 -9.04 -34.13 -19.83
CA PRO A 338 -10.34 -34.38 -20.43
C PRO A 338 -11.00 -35.47 -19.60
N LYS A 339 -12.11 -35.12 -18.92
CA LYS A 339 -12.93 -36.06 -18.16
C LYS A 339 -13.12 -37.29 -19.04
N ARG A 340 -12.44 -38.39 -18.71
CA ARG A 340 -12.64 -39.68 -19.36
C ARG A 340 -14.14 -39.95 -19.26
N LYS A 341 -14.84 -39.86 -20.39
CA LYS A 341 -16.20 -40.37 -20.50
C LYS A 341 -16.11 -41.86 -20.16
N ILE A 342 -16.50 -42.21 -18.94
CA ILE A 342 -16.78 -43.58 -18.57
C ILE A 342 -17.98 -43.98 -19.43
N LYS A 343 -17.74 -44.83 -20.43
CA LYS A 343 -18.79 -45.55 -21.13
C LYS A 343 -19.52 -46.40 -20.10
N LEU A 344 -20.83 -46.23 -20.00
CA LEU A 344 -21.76 -47.28 -19.64
C LEU A 344 -22.46 -47.72 -20.93
#